data_AF-A0A7K2VMP0-F1
#
_entry.id   AF-A0A7K2VMP0-F1
#
_cell.length_a   1.000
_cell.length_b   1.000
_cell.length_c   1.000
_cell.angle_alpha   90.00
_cell.angle_beta   90.00
_cell.angle_gamma   90.00
#
_symmetry.space_group_name_H-M   'P 1'
#
loop_
_entity.id
_entity.type
_entity.pdbx_description
1 polymer ?
#
loop_
_entity_poly.entity_id
_entity_poly.type
_entity_poly.pdbx_seq_one_letter_code
_entity_poly.pdbx_strand_id
1 'polypeptide(L)'
;MRIPPKTSEVRVPRFVGLMAVDARAAARARGLFLNAPDRPEFAGVVVDYVVRQFPAPGAEVPPDSVVYVWFDFGEGEGGGGVREPRLPAPPSGGLQRELGEPGDAFEMIGR
;
A
#
# COMPACT_ATOMS: atom_id res chain seq x y z
N MET A 1 -16.25 20.73 -39.66
CA MET A 1 -15.76 20.14 -38.39
C MET A 1 -16.88 19.26 -37.82
N ARG A 2 -16.68 17.94 -37.74
CA ARG A 2 -17.62 17.03 -37.04
C ARG A 2 -17.21 17.03 -35.57
N ILE A 3 -18.03 17.62 -34.71
CA ILE A 3 -17.90 17.45 -33.26
C ILE A 3 -18.48 16.06 -32.99
N PRO A 4 -17.71 15.08 -32.48
CA PRO A 4 -18.27 13.79 -32.12
C PRO A 4 -19.36 14.00 -31.05
N PRO A 5 -20.45 13.20 -31.08
CA PRO A 5 -21.47 13.29 -30.05
C PRO A 5 -20.79 13.12 -28.68
N LYS A 6 -21.13 13.99 -27.74
CA LYS A 6 -20.64 13.94 -26.36
C LYS A 6 -21.04 12.58 -25.80
N THR A 7 -20.09 11.64 -25.72
CA THR A 7 -20.30 10.33 -25.11
C THR A 7 -20.85 10.56 -23.71
N SER A 8 -21.89 9.82 -23.32
CA SER A 8 -22.48 9.95 -21.99
C SER A 8 -21.46 9.47 -20.96
N GLU A 9 -20.70 10.40 -20.41
CA GLU A 9 -19.70 10.11 -19.38
C GLU A 9 -20.38 9.53 -18.12
N VAL A 10 -19.81 8.47 -17.59
CA VAL A 10 -20.22 7.82 -16.34
C VAL A 10 -19.26 8.23 -15.24
N ARG A 11 -19.80 8.62 -14.08
CA ARG A 11 -18.99 8.89 -12.90
C ARG A 11 -18.61 7.60 -12.20
N VAL A 12 -17.32 7.38 -12.03
CA VAL A 12 -16.74 6.23 -11.35
C VAL A 12 -17.16 6.23 -9.87
N PRO A 13 -17.83 5.17 -9.38
CA PRO A 13 -18.16 5.02 -7.96
C PRO A 13 -16.91 4.89 -7.08
N ARG A 14 -17.10 5.11 -5.78
CA ARG A 14 -16.10 4.75 -4.78
C ARG A 14 -16.23 3.25 -4.47
N PHE A 15 -15.22 2.48 -4.85
CA PHE A 15 -15.09 1.06 -4.57
C PHE A 15 -14.19 0.77 -3.36
N VAL A 16 -13.27 1.68 -3.04
CA VAL A 16 -12.37 1.52 -1.87
C VAL A 16 -13.20 1.35 -0.59
N GLY A 17 -12.93 0.25 0.12
CA GLY A 17 -13.62 -0.18 1.33
C GLY A 17 -14.82 -1.10 1.09
N LEU A 18 -15.23 -1.32 -0.15
CA LEU A 18 -16.26 -2.31 -0.47
C LEU A 18 -15.65 -3.72 -0.56
N MET A 19 -16.48 -4.71 -0.23
CA MET A 19 -16.20 -6.10 -0.56
C MET A 19 -16.13 -6.26 -2.08
N ALA A 20 -15.28 -7.18 -2.56
CA ALA A 20 -15.17 -7.51 -3.99
C ALA A 20 -16.54 -7.75 -4.66
N VAL A 21 -17.45 -8.46 -3.98
CA VAL A 21 -18.80 -8.77 -4.46
C VAL A 21 -19.66 -7.50 -4.65
N ASP A 22 -19.61 -6.59 -3.68
CA ASP A 22 -20.38 -5.34 -3.70
C ASP A 22 -19.82 -4.36 -4.72
N ALA A 23 -18.48 -4.27 -4.80
CA ALA A 23 -17.80 -3.46 -5.79
C ALA A 23 -18.21 -3.87 -7.22
N ARG A 24 -18.26 -5.18 -7.49
CA ARG A 24 -18.69 -5.71 -8.79
C ARG A 24 -20.15 -5.40 -9.09
N ALA A 25 -21.04 -5.55 -8.10
CA ALA A 25 -22.45 -5.22 -8.27
C ALA A 25 -22.64 -3.72 -8.57
N ALA A 26 -21.96 -2.85 -7.82
CA ALA A 26 -21.99 -1.40 -8.00
C ALA A 26 -21.43 -0.96 -9.38
N ALA A 27 -20.36 -1.60 -9.85
CA ALA A 27 -19.79 -1.33 -11.16
C ALA A 27 -20.78 -1.70 -12.29
N ARG A 28 -21.37 -2.91 -12.24
CA ARG A 28 -22.35 -3.35 -13.24
C ARG A 28 -23.58 -2.45 -13.29
N ALA A 29 -24.06 -1.97 -12.13
CA ALA A 29 -25.17 -1.02 -12.06
C ALA A 29 -24.88 0.32 -12.75
N ARG A 30 -23.60 0.65 -12.98
CA ARG A 30 -23.14 1.85 -13.69
C ARG A 30 -22.66 1.56 -15.11
N GLY A 31 -22.76 0.32 -15.60
CA GLY A 31 -22.18 -0.07 -16.88
C GLY A 31 -20.65 0.02 -16.89
N LEU A 32 -20.01 -0.33 -15.77
CA LEU A 32 -18.56 -0.37 -15.63
C LEU A 32 -18.09 -1.80 -15.36
N PHE A 33 -16.87 -2.10 -15.79
CA PHE A 33 -16.20 -3.36 -15.53
C PHE A 33 -15.11 -3.19 -14.49
N LEU A 34 -14.86 -4.22 -13.68
CA LEU A 34 -13.75 -4.25 -12.73
C LEU A 34 -12.68 -5.24 -13.18
N ASN A 35 -11.43 -4.84 -13.03
CA ASN A 35 -10.26 -5.70 -13.23
C ASN A 35 -9.33 -5.59 -12.02
N ALA A 36 -8.86 -6.73 -11.51
CA ALA A 36 -7.91 -6.81 -10.42
C ALA A 36 -6.61 -7.45 -10.93
N PRO A 37 -5.60 -6.65 -11.30
CA PRO A 37 -4.37 -7.19 -11.89
C PRO A 37 -3.53 -8.02 -10.89
N ASP A 38 -3.71 -7.78 -9.59
CA ASP A 38 -3.12 -8.51 -8.47
C ASP A 38 -3.88 -9.81 -8.13
N ARG A 39 -5.09 -9.99 -8.68
CA ARG A 39 -5.99 -11.11 -8.38
C ARG A 39 -6.63 -11.65 -9.65
N PRO A 40 -5.96 -12.53 -10.42
CA PRO A 40 -6.55 -13.15 -11.59
C PRO A 40 -7.82 -13.97 -11.27
N GLU A 41 -7.94 -14.49 -10.05
CA GLU A 41 -9.13 -15.17 -9.54
C GLU A 41 -10.29 -14.24 -9.15
N PHE A 42 -10.17 -12.92 -9.34
CA PHE A 42 -11.21 -11.93 -9.02
C PHE A 42 -12.56 -12.16 -9.73
N ALA A 43 -12.55 -12.87 -10.87
CA ALA A 43 -13.78 -13.32 -11.52
C ALA A 43 -14.61 -14.30 -10.67
N GLY A 44 -14.00 -14.96 -9.68
CA GLY A 44 -14.62 -15.93 -8.77
C GLY A 44 -15.19 -15.31 -7.49
N VAL A 45 -14.93 -15.97 -6.35
CA VAL A 45 -15.42 -15.58 -5.02
C VAL A 45 -14.26 -15.03 -4.19
N VAL A 46 -13.83 -13.80 -4.52
CA VAL A 46 -12.89 -13.07 -3.67
C VAL A 46 -13.67 -12.47 -2.50
N VAL A 47 -13.20 -12.70 -1.28
CA VAL A 47 -13.80 -12.19 -0.02
C VAL A 47 -13.00 -11.03 0.57
N ASP A 48 -12.12 -10.42 -0.22
CA ASP A 48 -11.26 -9.32 0.18
C ASP A 48 -11.90 -7.95 -0.08
N TYR A 49 -11.36 -6.94 0.60
CA TYR A 49 -11.76 -5.54 0.44
C TYR A 49 -10.89 -4.82 -0.58
N VAL A 50 -11.52 -3.95 -1.36
CA VAL A 50 -10.79 -3.06 -2.27
C VAL A 50 -10.05 -2.01 -1.46
N VAL A 51 -8.73 -1.95 -1.58
CA VAL A 51 -7.89 -0.94 -0.90
C VAL A 51 -7.41 0.15 -1.83
N ARG A 52 -7.44 -0.09 -3.13
CA ARG A 52 -7.08 0.91 -4.14
C ARG A 52 -7.96 0.76 -5.37
N GLN A 53 -8.21 1.88 -6.05
CA GLN A 53 -8.84 1.89 -7.36
C GLN A 53 -8.22 2.93 -8.28
N PHE A 54 -8.37 2.70 -9.59
CA PHE A 54 -8.02 3.63 -10.64
C PHE A 54 -8.94 3.39 -11.86
N PRO A 55 -9.61 4.42 -12.43
CA PRO A 55 -9.56 5.84 -12.04
C PRO A 55 -10.11 6.14 -10.63
N ALA A 56 -9.79 7.33 -10.13
CA ALA A 56 -10.24 7.78 -8.81
C ALA A 56 -11.77 7.92 -8.76
N PRO A 57 -12.39 7.78 -7.57
CA PRO A 57 -13.82 8.03 -7.41
C PRO A 57 -14.23 9.41 -7.94
N GLY A 58 -15.35 9.48 -8.65
CA GLY A 58 -15.87 10.71 -9.25
C GLY A 58 -15.24 11.09 -10.59
N ALA A 59 -14.20 10.38 -11.04
CA ALA A 59 -13.69 10.54 -12.40
C ALA A 59 -14.78 10.24 -13.43
N GLU A 60 -14.75 10.98 -14.54
CA GLU A 60 -15.63 10.78 -15.68
C GLU A 60 -14.94 9.87 -16.68
N VAL A 61 -15.62 8.77 -17.04
CA VAL A 61 -15.13 7.78 -17.99
C VAL A 61 -16.24 7.45 -18.99
N PRO A 62 -15.89 7.01 -20.22
CA PRO A 62 -16.87 6.46 -21.13
C PRO A 62 -17.64 5.28 -20.51
N PRO A 63 -18.89 5.01 -20.93
CA PRO A 63 -19.59 3.78 -20.59
C PRO A 63 -18.75 2.56 -20.96
N ASP A 64 -18.98 1.44 -20.26
CA ASP A 64 -18.30 0.17 -20.50
C ASP A 64 -16.78 0.21 -20.25
N SER A 65 -16.30 1.26 -19.57
CA SER A 65 -14.89 1.38 -19.16
C SER A 65 -14.51 0.38 -18.06
N VAL A 66 -13.24 0.01 -18.07
CA VAL A 66 -12.63 -0.84 -17.03
C VAL A 66 -12.06 0.04 -15.92
N VAL A 67 -12.45 -0.25 -14.68
CA VAL A 67 -11.84 0.32 -13.47
C VAL A 67 -10.96 -0.76 -12.83
N TYR A 68 -9.71 -0.40 -12.58
CA TYR A 68 -8.76 -1.26 -11.91
C TYR A 68 -8.93 -1.13 -10.40
N VAL A 69 -8.93 -2.26 -9.70
CA VAL A 69 -9.02 -2.35 -8.25
C VAL A 69 -7.92 -3.26 -7.72
N TRP A 70 -7.49 -3.02 -6.49
CA TRP A 70 -6.50 -3.85 -5.80
C TRP A 70 -7.02 -4.21 -4.41
N PHE A 71 -6.60 -5.37 -3.93
CA PHE A 71 -7.03 -5.95 -2.66
C PHE A 71 -5.86 -6.01 -1.67
N ASP A 72 -6.16 -5.88 -0.39
CA ASP A 72 -5.14 -6.11 0.65
C ASP A 72 -5.15 -7.58 1.04
N PHE A 73 -3.96 -8.19 1.02
CA PHE A 73 -3.75 -9.54 1.51
C PHE A 73 -3.52 -9.44 3.01
N GLY A 74 -4.53 -9.77 3.80
CA GLY A 74 -4.33 -10.00 5.23
C GLY A 74 -3.33 -11.15 5.43
N GLU A 75 -2.19 -10.82 6.06
CA GLU A 75 -1.22 -11.73 6.68
C GLU A 75 -0.54 -12.76 5.76
N GLY A 76 0.54 -12.38 5.10
CA GLY A 76 1.38 -13.35 4.37
C GLY A 76 2.74 -12.84 3.94
N GLU A 77 2.83 -11.71 3.23
CA GLU A 77 4.12 -11.21 2.73
C GLU A 77 4.01 -9.72 2.36
N GLY A 78 4.53 -8.87 3.24
CA GLY A 78 5.06 -7.55 2.89
C GLY A 78 4.06 -6.46 2.48
N GLY A 79 3.67 -5.59 3.42
CA GLY A 79 3.05 -4.32 3.02
C GLY A 79 2.54 -3.37 4.09
N GLY A 80 2.67 -3.65 5.38
CA GLY A 80 2.07 -2.83 6.43
C GLY A 80 2.90 -2.75 7.71
N GLY A 81 4.22 -2.77 7.60
CA GLY A 81 5.07 -2.53 8.77
C GLY A 81 4.84 -1.12 9.28
N VAL A 82 4.41 -0.98 10.53
CA VAL A 82 4.60 0.25 11.30
C VAL A 82 6.10 0.55 11.23
N ARG A 83 6.50 1.55 10.45
CA ARG A 83 7.88 2.04 10.52
C ARG A 83 7.99 2.66 11.91
N GLU A 84 8.69 1.99 12.82
CA GLU A 84 9.10 2.62 14.07
C GLU A 84 9.66 4.01 13.73
N PRO A 85 9.16 5.10 14.36
CA PRO A 85 9.74 6.42 14.18
C PRO A 85 11.23 6.30 14.47
N ARG A 86 12.07 6.67 13.51
CA ARG A 86 13.52 6.73 13.74
C ARG A 86 13.74 7.73 14.88
N LEU A 87 13.96 7.24 16.09
CA LEU A 87 14.55 8.03 17.17
C LEU A 87 15.78 8.75 16.57
N PRO A 88 15.98 10.05 16.84
CA PRO A 88 17.21 10.70 16.39
C PRO A 88 18.40 9.91 16.94
N ALA A 89 19.33 9.57 16.05
CA ALA A 89 20.58 8.94 16.43
C ALA A 89 21.25 9.79 17.53
N PRO A 90 21.78 9.19 18.60
CA PRO A 90 22.54 9.95 19.57
C PRO A 90 23.71 10.67 18.85
N PRO A 91 24.05 11.91 19.24
CA PRO A 91 25.10 12.65 18.58
C PRO A 91 26.41 11.86 18.61
N SER A 92 27.05 11.72 17.44
CA SER A 92 28.41 11.20 17.32
C SER A 92 29.39 12.23 17.90
N GLY A 93 29.60 12.18 19.21
CA GLY A 93 30.52 13.10 19.88
C GLY A 93 30.46 12.99 21.39
N GLY A 94 31.20 12.05 21.96
CA GLY A 94 31.33 11.91 23.41
C GLY A 94 32.59 11.14 23.83
N LEU A 95 33.69 11.89 23.94
CA LEU A 95 34.86 11.64 24.79
C LEU A 95 35.81 10.49 24.41
N GLN A 96 36.79 10.80 23.55
CA GLN A 96 38.16 10.34 23.80
C GLN A 96 38.56 10.79 25.21
N ARG A 97 38.57 9.85 26.16
CA ARG A 97 39.28 10.04 27.41
C ARG A 97 40.14 8.82 27.70
N GLU A 98 41.39 9.00 27.26
CA GLU A 98 42.61 8.53 27.90
C GLU A 98 42.87 7.02 27.87
N LEU A 99 43.62 6.67 26.83
CA LEU A 99 44.66 5.65 26.82
C LEU A 99 45.29 5.51 28.22
N GLY A 100 44.91 4.47 28.98
CA GLY A 100 45.75 3.98 30.06
C GLY A 100 46.94 3.28 29.43
N GLU A 101 48.14 3.83 29.59
CA GLU A 101 49.39 3.21 29.13
C GLU A 101 49.50 1.76 29.66
N PRO A 102 49.98 0.80 28.84
CA PRO A 102 50.20 -0.55 29.32
C PRO A 102 51.52 -0.59 30.09
N GLY A 103 51.44 -0.65 31.41
CA GLY A 103 52.51 -1.13 32.28
C GLY A 103 52.96 -0.14 33.34
N ASP A 104 52.57 -0.41 34.60
CA ASP A 104 53.57 -0.77 35.60
C ASP A 104 52.95 -1.56 36.76
N ALA A 105 53.81 -2.37 37.36
CA ALA A 105 53.58 -3.48 38.27
C ALA A 105 52.57 -3.27 39.42
N PHE A 106 51.73 -4.29 39.67
CA PHE A 106 51.70 -4.95 40.98
C PHE A 106 51.46 -6.46 40.79
N GLU A 107 52.60 -7.15 40.82
CA GLU A 107 52.79 -8.46 41.40
C GLU A 107 51.86 -8.72 42.62
N MET A 108 51.61 -10.00 42.90
CA MET A 108 50.95 -10.56 44.08
C MET A 108 49.45 -10.87 43.92
N ILE A 109 49.14 -12.11 43.56
CA ILE A 109 48.63 -13.18 44.45
C ILE A 109 48.09 -14.30 43.54
N GLY A 110 48.75 -15.47 43.48
CA GLY A 110 48.15 -16.57 42.72
C GLY A 110 48.90 -17.87 42.45
N ARG A 111 49.78 -18.32 43.37
CA ARG A 111 50.21 -19.72 43.56
C ARG A 111 51.32 -20.30 42.69
#